data_AF-A0A7K1RKC6-F1
#
_entry.id   AF-A0A7K1RKC6-F1
#
_cell.length_a   1.000
_cell.length_b   1.000
_cell.length_c   1.000
_cell.angle_alpha   90.00
_cell.angle_beta   90.00
_cell.angle_gamma   90.00
#
_symmetry.space_group_name_H-M   'P 1'
#
loop_
_entity.id
_entity.type
_entity.pdbx_description
1 polymer ?
#
loop_
_entity_poly.entity_id
_entity_poly.type
_entity_poly.pdbx_seq_one_letter_code
_entity_poly.pdbx_strand_id
1 'polypeptide(L)'
;MIWRFPRTETLIPDDLRAALIANGRASGEQEDFDPRPAVKLFTPDGSATWLITEAYEEPDGDLRLFGLCDLGFGSPELGYVMLSEIEEVRGGLGLPVERDLYFRPEYRLSRYAEIANHAGRIVI
;
A
#
# COMPACT_ATOMS: atom_id res chain seq x y z
N MET A 1 -10.50 27.15 5.75
CA MET A 1 -9.08 27.04 5.37
C MET A 1 -8.60 25.68 5.86
N ILE A 2 -8.51 24.70 4.96
CA ILE A 2 -8.06 23.34 5.32
C ILE A 2 -6.55 23.41 5.44
N TRP A 3 -6.01 23.23 6.64
CA TRP A 3 -4.57 23.09 6.83
C TRP A 3 -4.13 21.79 6.17
N ARG A 4 -3.25 21.88 5.14
CA ARG A 4 -2.57 20.70 4.59
C ARG A 4 -1.28 20.50 5.37
N PHE A 5 -1.27 19.52 6.27
CA PHE A 5 -0.06 19.16 6.98
C PHE A 5 0.92 18.49 6.00
N PRO A 6 2.19 18.96 5.92
CA PRO A 6 3.17 18.40 5.00
C PRO A 6 3.67 17.01 5.45
N ARG A 7 3.99 16.17 4.46
CA ARG A 7 4.79 14.92 4.56
C ARG A 7 6.11 15.18 5.29
N THR A 8 6.47 14.48 6.37
CA THR A 8 7.84 14.55 6.95
C THR A 8 8.81 13.54 6.32
N GLU A 9 8.33 12.41 5.81
CA GLU A 9 9.14 11.36 5.17
C GLU A 9 8.51 10.87 3.87
N THR A 10 9.31 10.36 2.94
CA THR A 10 8.79 9.71 1.72
C THR A 10 8.09 8.39 2.06
N LEU A 11 6.93 8.12 1.44
CA LEU A 11 6.19 6.88 1.67
C LEU A 11 6.95 5.65 1.18
N ILE A 12 7.68 5.76 0.06
CA ILE A 12 8.47 4.68 -0.53
C ILE A 12 9.93 5.13 -0.68
N PRO A 13 10.78 4.98 0.35
CA PRO A 13 12.22 5.27 0.25
C PRO A 13 12.92 4.39 -0.80
N ASP A 14 14.10 4.77 -1.27
CA ASP A 14 14.77 4.15 -2.42
C ASP A 14 15.03 2.63 -2.24
N ASP A 15 15.36 2.19 -1.03
CA ASP A 15 15.56 0.77 -0.72
C ASP A 15 14.26 -0.03 -0.85
N LEU A 16 13.15 0.53 -0.34
CA LEU A 16 11.83 -0.07 -0.48
C LEU A 16 11.35 -0.01 -1.94
N ARG A 17 11.62 1.08 -2.65
CA ARG A 17 11.32 1.23 -4.08
C ARG A 17 11.99 0.14 -4.89
N ALA A 18 13.28 -0.09 -4.64
CA ALA A 18 14.05 -1.13 -5.33
C ALA A 18 13.47 -2.54 -5.04
N ALA A 19 13.10 -2.82 -3.80
CA ALA A 19 12.48 -4.10 -3.42
C ALA A 19 11.12 -4.31 -4.10
N LEU A 20 10.25 -3.30 -4.11
CA LEU A 20 8.94 -3.36 -4.75
C LEU A 20 9.04 -3.54 -6.28
N ILE A 21 10.00 -2.86 -6.93
CA ILE A 21 10.24 -3.03 -8.37
C ILE A 21 10.79 -4.42 -8.68
N ALA A 22 11.68 -4.96 -7.84
CA ALA A 22 12.17 -6.32 -7.99
C ALA A 22 11.03 -7.33 -7.89
N ASN A 23 10.08 -7.12 -6.96
CA ASN A 23 8.88 -7.94 -6.86
C ASN A 23 7.98 -7.81 -8.11
N GLY A 24 7.78 -6.60 -8.64
CA GLY A 24 7.01 -6.39 -9.87
C GLY A 24 7.59 -7.13 -11.08
N ARG A 25 8.93 -7.17 -11.21
CA ARG A 25 9.61 -7.97 -12.24
C ARG A 25 9.40 -9.47 -12.01
N ALA A 26 9.60 -9.92 -10.78
CA ALA A 26 9.44 -11.33 -10.40
C ALA A 26 8.00 -11.85 -10.62
N SER A 27 6.99 -11.00 -10.41
CA SER A 27 5.59 -11.30 -10.68
C SER A 27 5.29 -11.53 -12.16
N GLY A 28 6.02 -10.88 -13.06
CA GLY A 28 5.85 -11.08 -14.52
C GLY A 28 6.48 -12.39 -15.02
N GLU A 29 7.36 -13.00 -14.23
CA GLU A 29 8.10 -14.21 -14.60
C GLU A 29 7.56 -15.48 -13.92
N GLN A 30 6.86 -15.35 -12.79
CA GLN A 30 6.39 -16.46 -11.95
C GLN A 30 4.87 -16.42 -11.81
N GLU A 31 4.18 -17.47 -12.26
CA GLU A 31 2.71 -17.53 -12.23
C GLU A 31 2.12 -17.46 -10.81
N ASP A 32 2.78 -18.09 -9.83
CA ASP A 32 2.32 -18.16 -8.43
C ASP A 32 3.09 -17.20 -7.50
N PHE A 33 3.50 -16.04 -8.01
CA PHE A 33 4.24 -15.07 -7.22
C PHE A 33 3.38 -14.48 -6.08
N ASP A 34 3.68 -14.86 -4.85
CA ASP A 34 2.94 -14.43 -3.65
C ASP A 34 3.92 -13.96 -2.56
N PRO A 35 4.47 -12.75 -2.67
CA PRO A 35 5.42 -12.23 -1.71
C PRO A 35 4.72 -11.79 -0.41
N ARG A 36 5.52 -11.58 0.64
CA ARG A 36 5.05 -10.84 1.82
C ARG A 36 4.97 -9.35 1.48
N PRO A 37 3.96 -8.61 1.97
CA PRO A 37 3.91 -7.17 1.79
C PRO A 37 5.17 -6.49 2.31
N ALA A 38 5.81 -5.67 1.50
CA ALA A 38 7.05 -4.97 1.86
C ALA A 38 6.76 -3.67 2.63
N VAL A 39 5.56 -3.10 2.45
CA VAL A 39 5.16 -1.87 3.14
C VAL A 39 3.69 -1.87 3.49
N LYS A 40 3.40 -1.25 4.63
CA LYS A 40 2.06 -0.88 5.06
C LYS A 40 1.95 0.64 5.06
N LEU A 41 0.93 1.14 4.36
CA LEU A 41 0.54 2.55 4.35
C LEU A 41 -0.84 2.69 4.99
N PHE A 42 -1.12 3.82 5.65
CA PHE A 42 -2.42 4.03 6.29
C PHE A 42 -2.75 5.52 6.44
N THR A 43 -4.06 5.80 6.55
CA THR A 43 -4.55 7.11 6.97
C THR A 43 -4.62 7.19 8.50
N PRO A 44 -3.85 8.04 9.19
CA PRO A 44 -3.81 8.10 10.65
C PRO A 44 -5.12 8.64 11.26
N ASP A 45 -5.87 9.44 10.51
CA ASP A 45 -7.16 10.04 10.84
C ASP A 45 -8.29 9.53 9.92
N GLY A 46 -8.10 8.37 9.30
CA GLY A 46 -9.05 7.74 8.39
C GLY A 46 -9.13 6.23 8.61
N SER A 47 -9.70 5.52 7.63
CA SER A 47 -9.86 4.06 7.69
C SER A 47 -9.11 3.34 6.57
N ALA A 48 -8.45 4.08 5.68
CA ALA A 48 -7.73 3.48 4.57
C ALA A 48 -6.40 2.85 5.02
N THR A 49 -6.15 1.62 4.57
CA THR A 49 -4.92 0.84 4.78
C THR A 49 -4.53 0.16 3.46
N TRP A 50 -3.23 0.15 3.17
CA TRP A 50 -2.67 -0.56 2.01
C TRP A 50 -1.52 -1.45 2.46
N LEU A 51 -1.50 -2.69 1.97
CA LEU A 51 -0.36 -3.61 2.06
C LEU A 51 0.20 -3.82 0.66
N ILE A 52 1.37 -3.24 0.36
CA ILE A 52 1.93 -3.20 -0.99
C ILE A 52 3.05 -4.25 -1.13
N THR A 53 3.01 -4.98 -2.24
CA THR A 53 3.97 -6.02 -2.59
C THR A 53 4.82 -5.67 -3.79
N GLU A 54 4.28 -4.99 -4.79
CA GLU A 54 4.98 -4.65 -6.03
C GLU A 54 4.84 -3.18 -6.40
N ALA A 55 5.77 -2.72 -7.24
CA ALA A 55 5.71 -1.43 -7.90
C ALA A 55 6.19 -1.52 -9.34
N TYR A 56 5.63 -0.67 -10.19
CA TYR A 56 5.94 -0.56 -11.61
C TYR A 56 6.22 0.92 -11.92
N GLU A 57 7.34 1.19 -12.58
CA GLU A 57 7.70 2.56 -12.99
C GLU A 57 6.87 2.96 -14.22
N GLU A 58 6.15 4.06 -14.10
CA GLU A 58 5.35 4.60 -15.20
C GLU A 58 6.14 5.67 -15.98
N PRO A 59 5.83 5.91 -17.27
CA PRO A 59 6.59 6.83 -18.12
C PRO A 59 6.64 8.29 -17.65
N ASP A 60 5.68 8.70 -16.82
CA ASP A 60 5.59 10.04 -16.23
C ASP A 60 6.41 10.20 -14.94
N GLY A 61 7.05 9.12 -14.48
CA GLY A 61 7.84 9.09 -13.26
C GLY A 61 7.07 8.74 -12.00
N ASP A 62 5.76 8.47 -12.09
CA ASP A 62 4.98 7.92 -10.98
C ASP A 62 5.26 6.42 -10.77
N LEU A 63 4.77 5.89 -9.66
CA LEU A 63 4.82 4.48 -9.33
C LEU A 63 3.41 3.91 -9.28
N ARG A 64 3.11 2.99 -10.18
CA ARG A 64 1.93 2.14 -10.05
C ARG A 64 2.24 1.03 -9.06
N LEU A 65 1.51 0.98 -7.95
CA LEU A 65 1.68 0.00 -6.89
C LEU A 65 0.66 -1.13 -7.04
N PHE A 66 1.00 -2.33 -6.60
CA PHE A 66 0.06 -3.45 -6.46
C PHE A 66 0.08 -3.99 -5.03
N GLY A 67 -1.11 -4.33 -4.52
CA GLY A 67 -1.25 -4.86 -3.18
C GLY A 67 -2.71 -5.04 -2.74
N LEU A 68 -2.88 -5.25 -1.44
CA LEU A 68 -4.20 -5.33 -0.80
C LEU A 68 -4.59 -3.95 -0.27
N CYS A 69 -5.75 -3.47 -0.72
CA CYS A 69 -6.30 -2.16 -0.42
C CYS A 69 -7.57 -2.33 0.42
N ASP A 70 -7.64 -1.64 1.55
CA ASP A 70 -8.86 -1.50 2.33
C ASP A 70 -9.13 -0.01 2.51
N LEU A 71 -10.18 0.50 1.87
CA LEU A 71 -10.55 1.92 1.93
C LEU A 71 -11.59 2.20 3.04
N GLY A 72 -11.90 1.23 3.89
CA GLY A 72 -12.86 1.37 4.99
C GLY A 72 -14.33 1.15 4.59
N PHE A 73 -14.59 0.54 3.43
CA PHE A 73 -15.96 0.29 2.92
C PHE A 73 -16.48 -1.13 3.15
N GLY A 74 -15.76 -1.96 3.91
CA GLY A 74 -16.18 -3.34 4.18
C GLY A 74 -15.81 -4.34 3.08
N SER A 75 -15.06 -3.92 2.05
CA SER A 75 -14.62 -4.74 0.92
C SER A 75 -13.15 -4.49 0.60
N PRO A 76 -12.21 -5.15 1.31
CA PRO A 76 -10.79 -5.11 0.96
C PRO A 76 -10.54 -5.86 -0.35
N GLU A 77 -9.70 -5.29 -1.21
CA GLU A 77 -9.51 -5.77 -2.58
C GLU A 77 -8.04 -5.76 -2.98
N LEU A 78 -7.63 -6.76 -3.76
CA LEU A 78 -6.35 -6.75 -4.44
C LEU A 78 -6.45 -5.87 -5.68
N GLY A 79 -5.50 -4.98 -5.88
CA GLY A 79 -5.54 -4.10 -7.03
C GLY A 79 -4.34 -3.20 -7.19
N TYR A 80 -4.39 -2.43 -8.27
CA TYR A 80 -3.41 -1.41 -8.58
C TYR A 80 -3.87 -0.04 -8.06
N VAL A 81 -2.92 0.78 -7.65
CA VAL A 81 -3.16 2.18 -7.24
C VAL A 81 -1.89 2.99 -7.51
N MET A 82 -2.03 4.23 -7.94
CA MET A 82 -0.86 5.09 -8.12
C MET A 82 -0.35 5.60 -6.77
N LEU A 83 0.96 5.73 -6.64
CA LEU A 83 1.55 6.34 -5.44
C LEU A 83 1.00 7.76 -5.27
N SER A 84 0.96 8.55 -6.34
CA SER A 84 0.37 9.91 -6.31
C SER A 84 -1.07 9.94 -5.77
N GLU A 85 -1.92 8.98 -6.15
CA GLU A 85 -3.30 8.86 -5.63
C GLU A 85 -3.30 8.63 -4.12
N ILE A 86 -2.47 7.72 -3.60
CA ILE A 86 -2.31 7.51 -2.16
C ILE A 86 -1.80 8.78 -1.47
N GLU A 87 -0.87 9.50 -2.10
CA GLU A 87 -0.32 10.74 -1.54
C GLU A 87 -1.33 11.87 -1.46
N GLU A 88 -2.42 11.81 -2.21
CA GLU A 88 -3.53 12.76 -2.19
C GLU A 88 -4.62 12.41 -1.17
N VAL A 89 -4.72 11.14 -0.74
CA VAL A 89 -5.73 10.73 0.26
C VAL A 89 -5.53 11.49 1.58
N ARG A 90 -6.64 11.98 2.14
CA ARG A 90 -6.70 12.66 3.44
C ARG A 90 -7.86 12.11 4.26
N GLY A 91 -7.63 11.90 5.56
CA GLY A 91 -8.70 11.57 6.50
C GLY A 91 -9.46 12.79 7.01
N GLY A 92 -10.24 12.60 8.08
CA GLY A 92 -11.18 13.61 8.57
C GLY A 92 -10.53 14.89 9.13
N LEU A 93 -9.28 14.80 9.59
CA LEU A 93 -8.49 15.93 10.11
C LEU A 93 -7.55 16.52 9.05
N GLY A 94 -7.53 15.97 7.83
CA GLY A 94 -6.65 16.42 6.76
C GLY A 94 -5.20 15.97 6.92
N LEU A 95 -4.93 14.92 7.71
CA LEU A 95 -3.59 14.36 7.84
C LEU A 95 -3.19 13.59 6.57
N PRO A 96 -1.91 13.63 6.17
CA PRO A 96 -1.42 12.84 5.06
C PRO A 96 -1.41 11.35 5.42
N VAL A 97 -1.42 10.49 4.40
CA VAL A 97 -1.06 9.07 4.55
C VAL A 97 0.35 8.95 5.14
N GLU A 98 0.51 7.95 6.00
CA GLU A 98 1.76 7.60 6.66
C GLU A 98 2.20 6.17 6.29
N ARG A 99 3.50 5.90 6.42
CA ARG A 99 4.08 4.57 6.35
C ARG A 99 4.31 4.02 7.76
N ASP A 100 3.92 2.78 7.99
CA ASP A 100 4.20 2.09 9.25
C ASP A 100 5.66 1.61 9.29
N LEU A 101 6.51 2.31 10.06
CA LEU A 101 7.94 2.02 10.19
C LEU A 101 8.26 0.70 10.92
N TYR A 102 7.29 0.17 11.66
CA TYR A 102 7.47 -1.01 12.50
C TYR A 102 6.70 -2.23 11.96
N PHE A 103 6.10 -2.09 10.78
CA PHE A 103 5.37 -3.15 10.13
C PHE A 103 6.27 -4.37 9.88
N ARG A 104 5.81 -5.54 10.33
CA ARG A 104 6.46 -6.84 10.12
C ARG A 104 5.43 -7.83 9.59
N PRO A 105 5.46 -8.18 8.30
CA PRO A 105 4.43 -9.02 7.69
C PRO A 105 4.51 -10.47 8.22
N GLU A 106 3.44 -10.94 8.85
CA GLU A 106 3.33 -12.33 9.34
C GLU A 106 2.95 -13.31 8.21
N TYR A 107 2.22 -12.83 7.21
CA TYR A 107 1.69 -13.64 6.12
C TYR A 107 2.12 -13.15 4.74
N ARG A 108 1.90 -14.00 3.73
CA ARG A 108 1.95 -13.62 2.32
C ARG A 108 0.69 -12.84 1.93
N LEU A 109 0.75 -12.13 0.81
CA LEU A 109 -0.34 -11.28 0.34
C LEU A 109 -1.66 -12.02 0.18
N SER A 110 -1.63 -13.22 -0.44
CA SER A 110 -2.82 -14.06 -0.62
C SER A 110 -3.55 -14.33 0.70
N ARG A 111 -2.83 -14.73 1.73
CA ARG A 111 -3.39 -15.02 3.06
C ARG A 111 -3.90 -13.76 3.76
N TYR A 112 -3.24 -12.61 3.59
CA TYR A 112 -3.81 -11.34 4.05
C TYR A 112 -5.13 -11.02 3.36
N ALA A 113 -5.22 -11.25 2.05
CA ALA A 113 -6.45 -11.00 1.28
C ALA A 113 -7.59 -11.94 1.71
N GLU A 114 -7.32 -13.23 1.95
CA GLU A 114 -8.30 -14.18 2.48
C GLU A 114 -8.86 -13.75 3.84
N ILE A 115 -7.98 -13.41 4.78
CA ILE A 115 -8.38 -12.94 6.12
C ILE A 115 -9.19 -11.65 5.99
N ALA A 116 -8.74 -10.72 5.16
CA ALA A 116 -9.39 -9.42 5.00
C ALA A 116 -10.76 -9.54 4.34
N ASN A 117 -10.92 -10.43 3.36
CA ASN A 117 -12.20 -10.72 2.72
C ASN A 117 -13.20 -11.29 3.73
N HIS A 118 -12.76 -12.24 4.58
CA HIS A 118 -13.63 -12.80 5.61
C HIS A 118 -14.01 -11.77 6.70
N ALA A 119 -13.07 -10.90 7.07
CA ALA A 119 -13.29 -9.89 8.11
C ALA A 119 -13.95 -8.60 7.60
N GLY A 120 -14.03 -8.40 6.29
CA GLY A 120 -14.42 -7.14 5.65
C GLY A 120 -13.43 -5.99 5.87
N ARG A 121 -12.22 -6.26 6.37
CA ARG A 121 -11.17 -5.27 6.62
C ARG A 121 -9.79 -5.92 6.75
N ILE A 122 -8.71 -5.18 6.50
CA ILE A 122 -7.35 -5.67 6.75
C ILE A 122 -7.14 -5.90 8.26
N VAL A 123 -6.61 -7.07 8.62
CA VAL A 123 -6.23 -7.44 9.99
C VAL A 123 -4.75 -7.81 9.99
N ILE A 124 -3.99 -7.14 10.85
CA ILE A 124 -2.51 -7.10 10.89
C ILE A 124 -2.02 -7.05 12.32
#